data_AF-A0A2Z6MQ65-F1
#
_entry.id   AF-A0A2Z6MQ65-F1
#
_cell.length_a   1.000
_cell.length_b   1.000
_cell.length_c   1.000
_cell.angle_alpha   90.00
_cell.angle_beta   90.00
_cell.angle_gamma   90.00
#
_symmetry.space_group_name_H-M   'P 1'
#
loop_
_entity.id
_entity.type
_entity.pdbx_description
1 polymer ?
#
loop_
_entity_poly.entity_id
_entity_poly.type
_entity_poly.pdbx_seq_one_letter_code
_entity_poly.pdbx_strand_id
1 'polypeptide(L)'
;MYSTSSTSVNDAKHGFSRPEMYKQNLAGTVESYDRHVFLCYKNHKIWPARVEASKNDPLPKCIATAFKARKNDIVVKTKITVCEAREEDDFFDGDVLIFPQMIKYRYGYVTPNDVPALLDQHIVKGEIIHKLWRGQMGSPVAEFKGVESSNNGCCQGVDGGSCCRSENFEQNKVIDETTEALQKQGNKL
;
A
#
# COMPACT_ATOMS: atom_id res chain seq x y z
N MET A 1 40.23 4.31 -19.21
CA MET A 1 39.65 2.98 -18.94
C MET A 1 39.94 2.67 -17.48
N TYR A 2 38.97 2.79 -16.58
CA TYR A 2 39.15 2.37 -15.19
C TYR A 2 38.48 1.01 -15.01
N SER A 3 39.31 0.02 -14.67
CA SER A 3 38.94 -1.38 -14.47
C SER A 3 37.98 -1.55 -13.31
N THR A 4 36.84 -2.17 -13.61
CA THR A 4 35.87 -2.70 -12.67
C THR A 4 36.39 -4.03 -12.10
N SER A 5 36.98 -4.02 -10.90
CA SER A 5 37.23 -5.27 -10.16
C SER A 5 37.59 -5.03 -8.69
N SER A 6 36.61 -4.92 -7.78
CA SER A 6 36.87 -5.16 -6.34
C SER A 6 35.63 -5.21 -5.40
N THR A 7 34.40 -5.37 -5.89
CA THR A 7 33.23 -5.24 -4.99
C THR A 7 32.88 -6.50 -4.18
N SER A 8 33.08 -7.72 -4.69
CA SER A 8 32.58 -8.94 -4.03
C SER A 8 33.40 -9.45 -2.84
N VAL A 9 34.72 -9.22 -2.82
CA VAL A 9 35.62 -9.78 -1.78
C VAL A 9 35.57 -8.96 -0.49
N ASN A 10 35.31 -7.66 -0.59
CA ASN A 10 35.24 -6.77 0.57
C ASN A 10 33.91 -6.89 1.31
N ASP A 11 32.79 -7.11 0.61
CA ASP A 11 31.46 -7.19 1.22
C ASP A 11 31.32 -8.37 2.19
N ALA A 12 31.91 -9.52 1.85
CA ALA A 12 31.96 -10.67 2.76
C ALA A 12 32.85 -10.39 3.99
N LYS A 13 33.97 -9.68 3.79
CA LYS A 13 34.90 -9.31 4.88
C LYS A 13 34.31 -8.31 5.87
N HIS A 14 33.48 -7.38 5.38
CA HIS A 14 32.83 -6.36 6.20
C HIS A 14 31.42 -6.75 6.67
N GLY A 15 30.96 -7.98 6.36
CA GLY A 15 29.69 -8.51 6.83
C GLY A 15 28.44 -8.02 6.07
N PHE A 16 28.62 -7.34 4.94
CA PHE A 16 27.55 -6.92 4.02
C PHE A 16 27.01 -8.09 3.18
N SER A 17 27.76 -9.18 3.09
CA SER A 17 27.29 -10.44 2.49
C SER A 17 27.40 -11.57 3.51
N ARG A 18 26.26 -12.09 3.96
CA ARG A 18 26.18 -13.30 4.80
C ARG A 18 25.54 -14.42 4.00
N PRO A 19 26.01 -15.68 4.09
CA PRO A 19 25.41 -16.81 3.39
C PRO A 19 23.92 -16.98 3.70
N GLU A 20 23.49 -16.61 4.91
CA GLU A 20 22.09 -16.71 5.35
C GLU A 20 21.20 -15.53 4.89
N MET A 21 21.80 -14.45 4.38
CA MET A 21 21.09 -13.29 3.84
C MET A 21 20.32 -13.76 2.60
N TYR A 22 19.00 -13.57 2.56
CA TYR A 22 18.10 -14.02 1.48
C TYR A 22 17.70 -15.52 1.47
N LYS A 23 18.09 -16.33 2.45
CA LYS A 23 17.63 -17.74 2.51
C LYS A 23 16.21 -17.92 3.05
N GLN A 24 15.76 -16.99 3.89
CA GLN A 24 14.45 -17.05 4.53
C GLN A 24 13.76 -15.68 4.44
N ASN A 25 12.44 -15.68 4.35
CA ASN A 25 11.66 -14.46 4.45
C ASN A 25 11.86 -13.84 5.83
N LEU A 26 12.19 -12.56 5.85
CA LEU A 26 12.32 -11.82 7.09
C LEU A 26 10.93 -11.64 7.71
N ALA A 27 10.82 -11.79 9.03
CA ALA A 27 9.60 -11.47 9.74
C ALA A 27 9.23 -10.01 9.46
N GLY A 28 7.98 -9.78 9.06
CA GLY A 28 7.51 -8.45 8.65
C GLY A 28 7.83 -8.06 7.20
N THR A 29 8.31 -8.98 6.36
CA THR A 29 8.43 -8.74 4.91
C THR A 29 7.06 -8.35 4.36
N VAL A 30 6.99 -7.16 3.77
CA VAL A 30 5.77 -6.66 3.14
C VAL A 30 5.62 -7.36 1.79
N GLU A 31 4.45 -7.93 1.54
CA GLU A 31 4.14 -8.49 0.22
C GLU A 31 4.28 -7.41 -0.86
N SER A 32 4.77 -7.79 -2.04
CA SER A 32 4.77 -6.89 -3.20
C SER A 32 3.35 -6.46 -3.55
N TYR A 33 3.20 -5.23 -4.02
CA TYR A 33 1.96 -4.68 -4.59
C TYR A 33 2.35 -3.68 -5.67
N ASP A 34 1.55 -3.59 -6.72
CA ASP A 34 1.82 -2.70 -7.85
C ASP A 34 1.21 -1.32 -7.63
N ARG A 35 0.22 -1.23 -6.71
CA ARG A 35 -0.48 0.01 -6.38
C ARG A 35 -0.66 0.16 -4.87
N HIS A 36 -0.35 1.35 -4.36
CA HIS A 36 -0.62 1.71 -2.96
C HIS A 36 -1.57 2.88 -2.90
N VAL A 37 -2.71 2.66 -2.24
CA VAL A 37 -3.71 3.68 -1.98
C VAL A 37 -3.61 4.09 -0.51
N PHE A 38 -3.45 5.38 -0.27
CA PHE A 38 -3.50 5.97 1.06
C PHE A 38 -4.80 6.76 1.24
N LEU A 39 -5.53 6.51 2.32
CA LEU A 39 -6.68 7.30 2.75
C LEU A 39 -6.27 8.16 3.95
N CYS A 40 -6.33 9.48 3.81
CA CYS A 40 -6.14 10.40 4.92
C CYS A 40 -7.37 10.35 5.84
N TYR A 41 -7.17 10.09 7.13
CA TYR A 41 -8.27 9.98 8.09
C TYR A 41 -7.95 10.58 9.45
N LYS A 42 -8.49 11.75 9.80
CA LYS A 42 -8.30 12.37 11.12
C LYS A 42 -6.82 12.47 11.58
N ASN A 43 -6.60 13.03 12.78
CA ASN A 43 -5.27 13.15 13.35
C ASN A 43 -4.86 11.88 14.12
N HIS A 44 -3.58 11.47 14.07
CA HIS A 44 -3.10 10.27 14.78
C HIS A 44 -3.27 10.38 16.30
N LYS A 45 -3.30 11.59 16.86
CA LYS A 45 -3.42 11.83 18.32
C LYS A 45 -4.74 11.32 18.90
N ILE A 46 -5.78 11.19 18.06
CA ILE A 46 -7.10 10.72 18.48
C ILE A 46 -7.39 9.29 18.03
N TRP A 47 -6.47 8.64 17.32
CA TRP A 47 -6.65 7.26 16.89
C TRP A 47 -6.47 6.30 18.08
N PRO A 48 -7.35 5.30 18.23
CA PRO A 48 -7.10 4.22 19.16
C PRO A 48 -5.94 3.36 18.65
N ALA A 49 -5.39 2.50 19.52
CA ALA A 49 -4.32 1.57 19.14
C ALA A 49 -4.64 0.75 17.89
N ARG A 50 -5.93 0.44 17.66
CA ARG A 50 -6.44 -0.21 16.45
C ARG A 50 -7.59 0.60 15.85
N VAL A 51 -7.26 1.51 14.92
CA VAL A 51 -8.22 2.42 14.29
C VAL A 51 -9.41 1.71 13.65
N GLU A 52 -9.16 0.55 13.02
CA GLU A 52 -10.15 -0.31 12.35
C GLU A 52 -11.17 -0.97 13.29
N ALA A 53 -10.84 -1.06 14.58
CA ALA A 53 -11.72 -1.66 15.59
C ALA A 53 -12.52 -0.61 16.38
N SER A 54 -12.30 0.68 16.08
CA SER A 54 -13.01 1.77 16.74
C SER A 54 -14.52 1.68 16.48
N LYS A 55 -15.31 1.88 17.53
CA LYS A 55 -16.78 2.04 17.41
C LYS A 55 -17.18 3.47 17.02
N ASN A 56 -16.32 4.44 17.33
CA ASN A 56 -16.58 5.86 17.09
C ASN A 56 -16.18 6.29 15.67
N ASP A 57 -15.34 5.50 15.02
CA ASP A 57 -14.70 5.80 13.74
C ASP A 57 -15.00 4.68 12.74
N PRO A 58 -16.22 4.64 12.18
CA PRO A 58 -16.63 3.56 11.29
C PRO A 58 -15.90 3.61 9.93
N LEU A 59 -15.31 4.74 9.54
CA LEU A 59 -14.75 4.92 8.19
C LEU A 59 -13.58 3.96 7.90
N PRO A 60 -12.52 3.90 8.72
CA PRO A 60 -11.45 2.90 8.57
C PRO A 60 -12.03 1.49 8.41
N LYS A 61 -12.88 1.08 9.36
CA LYS A 61 -13.48 -0.25 9.36
C LYS A 61 -14.29 -0.52 8.08
N CYS A 62 -15.05 0.48 7.64
CA CYS A 62 -15.88 0.41 6.44
C CYS A 62 -15.01 0.21 5.20
N ILE A 63 -13.94 1.00 5.04
CA ILE A 63 -13.05 0.86 3.90
C ILE A 63 -12.28 -0.46 3.92
N ALA A 64 -11.82 -0.93 5.08
CA ALA A 64 -11.16 -2.22 5.20
C ALA A 64 -12.10 -3.39 4.84
N THR A 65 -13.37 -3.31 5.26
CA THR A 65 -14.40 -4.32 4.96
C THR A 65 -14.78 -4.31 3.49
N ALA A 66 -15.06 -3.13 2.94
CA ALA A 66 -15.46 -2.98 1.55
C ALA A 66 -14.32 -3.35 0.59
N PHE A 67 -13.08 -2.98 0.92
CA PHE A 67 -11.90 -3.36 0.13
C PHE A 67 -11.72 -4.87 0.11
N LYS A 68 -11.89 -5.56 1.25
CA LYS A 68 -11.85 -7.04 1.31
C LYS A 68 -12.91 -7.69 0.44
N ALA A 69 -14.13 -7.13 0.40
CA ALA A 69 -15.22 -7.64 -0.41
C ALA A 69 -14.97 -7.47 -1.93
N ARG A 70 -14.15 -6.49 -2.33
CA ARG A 70 -13.88 -6.13 -3.73
C ARG A 70 -12.50 -6.56 -4.24
N LYS A 71 -11.74 -7.33 -3.46
CA LYS A 71 -10.36 -7.73 -3.84
C LYS A 71 -10.28 -8.40 -5.22
N ASN A 72 -11.30 -9.19 -5.57
CA ASN A 72 -11.33 -9.93 -6.84
C ASN A 72 -11.71 -9.05 -8.04
N ASP A 73 -12.35 -7.90 -7.80
CA ASP A 73 -12.72 -6.94 -8.85
C ASP A 73 -11.54 -6.02 -9.20
N ILE A 74 -10.52 -5.98 -8.34
CA ILE A 74 -9.34 -5.15 -8.52
C ILE A 74 -8.31 -5.92 -9.35
N VAL A 75 -8.09 -5.46 -10.58
CA VAL A 75 -7.17 -6.08 -11.55
C VAL A 75 -5.70 -6.06 -11.09
N VAL A 76 -5.30 -5.04 -10.32
CA VAL A 76 -3.91 -4.77 -9.94
C VAL A 76 -3.69 -5.09 -8.46
N LYS A 77 -2.57 -5.74 -8.09
CA LYS A 77 -2.32 -6.05 -6.67
C LYS A 77 -2.19 -4.76 -5.87
N THR A 78 -3.23 -4.45 -5.09
CA THR A 78 -3.40 -3.15 -4.45
C THR A 78 -3.33 -3.28 -2.95
N LYS A 79 -2.53 -2.41 -2.32
CA LYS A 79 -2.50 -2.23 -0.87
C LYS A 79 -3.26 -0.95 -0.53
N ILE A 80 -4.11 -1.00 0.49
CA ILE A 80 -4.75 0.19 1.05
C ILE A 80 -4.22 0.45 2.45
N THR A 81 -4.01 1.70 2.81
CA THR A 81 -3.49 2.10 4.13
C THR A 81 -4.15 3.40 4.56
N VAL A 82 -4.54 3.47 5.83
CA VAL A 82 -5.02 4.70 6.44
C VAL A 82 -3.82 5.49 6.96
N CYS A 83 -3.72 6.76 6.61
CA CYS A 83 -2.69 7.67 7.11
C CYS A 83 -3.32 8.89 7.78
N GLU A 84 -2.53 9.58 8.59
CA GLU A 84 -2.95 10.80 9.27
C GLU A 84 -3.34 11.89 8.26
N ALA A 85 -4.46 12.56 8.52
CA ALA A 85 -4.78 13.85 7.91
C ALA A 85 -4.01 14.97 8.64
N ARG A 86 -3.22 15.73 7.88
CA ARG A 86 -2.46 16.90 8.33
C ARG A 86 -2.89 18.10 7.51
N GLU A 87 -3.76 18.91 8.09
CA GLU A 87 -4.27 20.11 7.43
C GLU A 87 -3.15 21.11 7.10
N GLU A 88 -2.09 21.16 7.92
CA GLU A 88 -0.90 21.98 7.69
C GLU A 88 -0.13 21.61 6.40
N ASP A 89 -0.18 20.34 6.01
CA ASP A 89 0.50 19.80 4.81
C ASP A 89 -0.47 19.65 3.61
N ASP A 90 -1.63 20.31 3.65
CA ASP A 90 -2.74 20.18 2.69
C ASP A 90 -3.33 18.75 2.59
N PHE A 91 -3.17 17.88 3.59
CA PHE A 91 -3.79 16.55 3.62
C PHE A 91 -5.05 16.55 4.47
N PHE A 92 -6.20 16.66 3.83
CA PHE A 92 -7.48 16.78 4.53
C PHE A 92 -8.12 15.41 4.79
N ASP A 93 -9.04 15.38 5.75
CA ASP A 93 -9.81 14.18 6.08
C ASP A 93 -10.61 13.70 4.85
N GLY A 94 -10.40 12.45 4.44
CA GLY A 94 -10.99 11.86 3.25
C GLY A 94 -10.20 12.03 1.95
N ASP A 95 -9.03 12.68 1.96
CA ASP A 95 -8.15 12.73 0.79
C ASP A 95 -7.57 11.34 0.46
N VAL A 96 -7.37 11.08 -0.83
CA VAL A 96 -6.86 9.80 -1.33
C VAL A 96 -5.60 10.00 -2.16
N LEU A 97 -4.53 9.32 -1.80
CA LEU A 97 -3.28 9.29 -2.56
C LEU A 97 -3.10 7.94 -3.25
N ILE A 98 -2.62 7.96 -4.49
CA ILE A 98 -2.38 6.75 -5.28
C ILE A 98 -0.94 6.74 -5.81
N PHE A 99 -0.19 5.70 -5.45
CA PHE A 99 1.13 5.36 -5.99
C PHE A 99 1.02 4.17 -6.96
N PRO A 100 1.83 4.13 -8.03
CA PRO A 100 2.99 4.98 -8.33
C PRO A 100 2.66 6.32 -9.01
N GLN A 101 1.38 6.60 -9.30
CA GLN A 101 1.00 7.80 -10.06
C GLN A 101 1.34 9.11 -9.35
N MET A 102 1.57 9.07 -8.03
CA MET A 102 1.84 10.25 -7.19
C MET A 102 0.71 11.30 -7.31
N ILE A 103 -0.53 10.81 -7.44
CA ILE A 103 -1.70 11.65 -7.55
C ILE A 103 -2.40 11.70 -6.20
N LYS A 104 -2.65 12.93 -5.71
CA LYS A 104 -3.56 13.22 -4.60
C LYS A 104 -4.90 13.67 -5.16
N TYR A 105 -5.94 12.91 -4.84
CA TYR A 105 -7.33 13.28 -5.09
C TYR A 105 -7.91 13.92 -3.84
N ARG A 106 -8.27 15.19 -3.96
CA ARG A 106 -8.96 15.93 -2.92
C ARG A 106 -10.44 15.62 -3.03
N TYR A 107 -10.94 14.76 -2.16
CA TYR A 107 -12.38 14.49 -2.05
C TYR A 107 -12.98 15.30 -0.90
N GLY A 108 -12.29 15.34 0.25
CA GLY A 108 -12.76 16.04 1.45
C GLY A 108 -14.01 15.42 2.07
N TYR A 109 -13.96 15.15 3.37
CA TYR A 109 -15.10 14.67 4.17
C TYR A 109 -15.74 13.37 3.66
N VAL A 110 -14.92 12.41 3.21
CA VAL A 110 -15.42 11.09 2.80
C VAL A 110 -16.11 10.41 3.97
N THR A 111 -17.37 10.06 3.80
CA THR A 111 -18.16 9.35 4.82
C THR A 111 -18.19 7.84 4.56
N PRO A 112 -18.57 7.02 5.55
CA PRO A 112 -18.75 5.58 5.32
C PRO A 112 -19.72 5.25 4.18
N ASN A 113 -20.69 6.13 3.89
CA ASN A 113 -21.65 5.94 2.79
C ASN A 113 -21.02 6.14 1.41
N ASP A 114 -19.92 6.89 1.34
CA ASP A 114 -19.21 7.15 0.09
C ASP A 114 -18.16 6.08 -0.24
N VAL A 115 -17.77 5.26 0.74
CA VAL A 115 -16.77 4.18 0.59
C VAL A 115 -17.08 3.22 -0.57
N PRO A 116 -18.33 2.73 -0.76
CA PRO A 116 -18.63 1.86 -1.89
C PRO A 116 -18.37 2.55 -3.24
N ALA A 117 -18.79 3.81 -3.39
CA ALA A 117 -18.52 4.58 -4.60
C ALA A 117 -17.02 4.85 -4.79
N LEU A 118 -16.29 5.11 -3.70
CA LEU A 118 -14.84 5.30 -3.72
C LEU A 118 -14.12 4.08 -4.27
N LEU A 119 -14.49 2.89 -3.81
CA LEU A 119 -13.87 1.66 -4.30
C LEU A 119 -14.31 1.33 -5.71
N ASP A 120 -15.62 1.33 -5.97
CA ASP A 120 -16.18 0.84 -7.23
C ASP A 120 -15.87 1.80 -8.40
N GLN A 121 -15.95 3.12 -8.19
CA GLN A 121 -15.66 4.10 -9.26
C GLN A 121 -14.16 4.40 -9.33
N HIS A 122 -13.54 4.76 -8.22
CA HIS A 122 -12.18 5.30 -8.28
C HIS A 122 -11.11 4.21 -8.25
N ILE A 123 -11.23 3.18 -7.40
CA ILE A 123 -10.19 2.16 -7.26
C ILE A 123 -10.34 1.03 -8.29
N VAL A 124 -11.57 0.63 -8.61
CA VAL A 124 -11.85 -0.47 -9.57
C VAL A 124 -11.89 0.05 -11.00
N LYS A 125 -12.70 1.09 -11.30
CA LYS A 125 -12.81 1.63 -12.67
C LYS A 125 -11.75 2.67 -13.03
N GLY A 126 -11.10 3.29 -12.03
CA GLY A 126 -10.17 4.40 -12.27
C GLY A 126 -10.85 5.73 -12.60
N GLU A 127 -12.14 5.87 -12.26
CA GLU A 127 -12.95 7.06 -12.54
C GLU A 127 -13.04 7.97 -11.31
N ILE A 128 -12.96 9.28 -11.52
CA ILE A 128 -13.08 10.25 -10.44
C ILE A 128 -14.55 10.38 -10.02
N ILE A 129 -14.80 10.39 -8.71
CA ILE A 129 -16.14 10.66 -8.17
C ILE A 129 -16.41 12.17 -8.22
N HIS A 130 -16.93 12.65 -9.34
CA HIS A 130 -17.14 14.09 -9.58
C HIS A 130 -17.93 14.81 -8.48
N LYS A 131 -18.90 14.15 -7.82
CA LYS A 131 -19.68 14.75 -6.72
C LYS A 131 -18.83 15.11 -5.49
N LEU A 132 -17.78 14.32 -5.22
CA LEU A 132 -16.89 14.52 -4.07
C LEU A 132 -15.61 15.25 -4.47
N TRP A 133 -15.23 15.22 -5.74
CA TRP A 133 -13.96 15.80 -6.17
C TRP A 133 -13.90 17.32 -5.92
N ARG A 134 -12.77 17.78 -5.36
CA ARG A 134 -12.44 19.18 -5.06
C ARG A 134 -11.14 19.62 -5.71
N GLY A 135 -10.42 18.70 -6.34
CA GLY A 135 -9.22 18.99 -7.08
C GLY A 135 -8.24 17.83 -7.06
N GLN A 136 -7.20 17.97 -7.88
CA GLN A 136 -6.10 17.03 -7.97
C GLN A 136 -4.80 17.77 -7.64
N MET A 137 -3.86 17.09 -6.99
CA MET A 137 -2.44 17.52 -6.95
C MET A 137 -1.57 16.37 -7.44
N GLY A 138 -0.49 16.70 -8.16
CA GLY A 138 0.32 15.73 -8.88
C GLY A 138 -0.17 15.52 -10.31
N SER A 139 0.79 15.33 -11.22
CA SER A 139 0.51 15.00 -12.61
C SER A 139 0.49 13.48 -12.77
N PRO A 140 -0.46 12.89 -13.53
CA PRO A 140 -0.28 11.54 -14.04
C PRO A 140 1.03 11.54 -14.82
N VAL A 141 1.99 10.72 -14.40
CA VAL A 141 3.29 10.65 -15.05
C VAL A 141 3.09 10.15 -16.48
N ALA A 142 3.18 11.05 -17.46
CA ALA A 142 3.78 10.72 -18.75
C ALA A 142 5.29 10.90 -18.55
N GLU A 143 6.08 9.84 -18.80
CA GLU A 143 7.55 9.76 -18.71
C GLU A 143 8.28 10.85 -17.91
N PHE A 144 8.74 10.46 -16.72
CA PHE A 144 9.58 11.27 -15.84
C PHE A 144 10.91 11.63 -16.54
N LYS A 145 11.00 12.81 -17.18
CA LYS A 145 12.30 13.46 -17.41
C LYS A 145 12.74 14.04 -16.07
N GLY A 146 13.81 13.46 -15.52
CA GLY A 146 14.31 13.73 -14.18
C GLY A 146 14.33 15.22 -13.83
N VAL A 147 13.62 15.56 -12.76
CA VAL A 147 13.82 16.79 -12.01
C VAL A 147 14.77 16.45 -10.88
N GLU A 148 15.93 17.10 -10.83
CA GLU A 148 16.85 17.02 -9.69
C GLU A 148 16.12 17.51 -8.44
N SER A 149 15.86 16.61 -7.49
CA SER A 149 15.50 16.99 -6.13
C SER A 149 16.74 17.53 -5.43
N SER A 150 16.63 18.72 -4.84
CA SER A 150 17.56 19.16 -3.81
C SER A 150 17.51 18.16 -2.65
N ASN A 151 18.67 17.59 -2.32
CA ASN A 151 18.86 16.58 -1.29
C ASN A 151 18.65 17.16 0.11
N ASN A 152 17.41 17.37 0.53
CA ASN A 152 17.05 17.48 1.94
C ASN A 152 16.26 16.24 2.34
N GLY A 153 17.00 15.13 2.52
CA GLY A 153 16.48 13.85 2.96
C GLY A 153 15.90 13.93 4.37
N CYS A 154 14.64 13.53 4.54
CA CYS A 154 13.92 13.51 5.81
C CYS A 154 14.15 12.20 6.59
N CYS A 155 15.38 11.68 6.56
CA CYS A 155 15.77 10.46 7.26
C CYS A 155 17.07 10.68 8.05
N GLN A 156 17.01 11.54 9.07
CA GLN A 156 17.91 11.42 10.21
C GLN A 156 17.12 10.89 11.40
N GLY A 157 17.22 9.57 11.57
CA GLY A 157 16.80 8.92 12.80
C GLY A 157 17.79 9.24 13.90
N VAL A 158 17.31 9.95 14.91
CA VAL A 158 17.79 9.91 16.28
C VAL A 158 16.62 10.45 17.12
N ASP A 159 16.14 9.61 18.04
CA ASP A 159 15.00 9.81 18.95
C ASP A 159 13.60 9.34 18.47
N GLY A 160 13.51 8.04 18.16
CA GLY A 160 12.59 7.16 18.90
C GLY A 160 11.07 7.26 18.72
N GLY A 161 10.52 7.90 17.68
CA GLY A 161 9.08 7.93 17.41
C GLY A 161 8.71 7.53 15.97
N SER A 162 8.65 6.23 15.65
CA SER A 162 8.19 5.76 14.34
C SER A 162 6.71 6.09 14.13
N CYS A 163 6.41 7.02 13.22
CA CYS A 163 5.05 7.41 12.84
C CYS A 163 4.39 6.48 11.81
N CYS A 164 4.96 5.29 11.58
CA CYS A 164 4.37 4.29 10.68
C CYS A 164 4.14 2.98 11.43
N ARG A 165 3.03 2.87 12.17
CA ARG A 165 2.52 1.57 12.65
C ARG A 165 1.91 0.81 11.47
N SER A 166 2.72 -0.03 10.83
CA SER A 166 2.22 -1.07 9.93
C SER A 166 1.85 -2.29 10.75
N GLU A 167 0.57 -2.66 10.79
CA GLU A 167 0.16 -4.01 11.18
C GLU A 167 -0.39 -4.74 9.95
N ASN A 168 0.35 -5.74 9.52
CA ASN A 168 0.01 -6.70 8.48
C ASN A 168 -1.16 -7.59 8.95
N PHE A 169 -2.03 -7.94 8.00
CA PHE A 169 -3.07 -8.94 8.20
C PHE A 169 -2.41 -10.33 8.04
N GLU A 170 -2.09 -11.01 9.13
CA GLU A 170 -1.67 -12.42 9.08
C GLU A 170 -2.88 -13.34 8.86
N GLN A 171 -2.74 -14.32 7.97
CA GLN A 171 -3.43 -15.60 8.07
C GLN A 171 -2.47 -16.73 7.68
N ASN A 172 -2.02 -17.46 8.70
CA ASN A 172 -1.47 -18.80 8.59
C ASN A 172 -2.59 -19.79 8.22
N LYS A 173 -2.37 -20.65 7.21
CA LYS A 173 -2.13 -22.10 7.37
C LYS A 173 -2.33 -22.86 6.04
N VAL A 174 -1.20 -23.32 5.50
CA VAL A 174 -0.89 -24.65 4.95
C VAL A 174 -2.07 -25.55 4.59
N ILE A 175 -2.16 -25.94 3.31
CA ILE A 175 -2.16 -27.36 2.91
C ILE A 175 -1.34 -27.47 1.62
N ASP A 176 -0.28 -28.26 1.70
CA ASP A 176 0.61 -28.61 0.59
C ASP A 176 0.07 -29.85 -0.16
N GLU A 177 0.38 -29.85 -1.46
CA GLU A 177 0.32 -30.87 -2.51
C GLU A 177 -0.23 -32.28 -2.24
N THR A 178 -1.02 -32.82 -3.19
CA THR A 178 -0.60 -34.06 -3.89
C THR A 178 -1.18 -34.12 -5.31
N THR A 179 -0.34 -34.66 -6.17
CA THR A 179 -0.29 -34.74 -7.62
C THR A 179 -1.30 -35.67 -8.31
N GLU A 180 -1.48 -35.36 -9.61
CA GLU A 180 -1.75 -36.23 -10.75
C GLU A 180 -2.06 -37.72 -10.53
N ALA A 181 -3.21 -38.16 -11.07
CA ALA A 181 -3.32 -39.12 -12.18
C ALA A 181 -4.64 -39.89 -12.10
N LEU A 182 -5.47 -39.82 -13.15
CA LEU A 182 -5.79 -40.98 -13.98
C LEU A 182 -6.82 -40.62 -15.06
N GLN A 183 -6.39 -40.86 -16.29
CA GLN A 183 -7.13 -40.89 -17.53
C GLN A 183 -8.20 -42.00 -17.55
N LYS A 184 -9.23 -41.75 -18.39
CA LYS A 184 -10.05 -42.68 -19.20
C LYS A 184 -11.39 -43.21 -18.65
N GLN A 185 -12.30 -43.29 -19.63
CA GLN A 185 -13.63 -43.94 -19.68
C GLN A 185 -14.77 -43.11 -19.07
N GLY A 186 -15.88 -42.82 -19.76
CA GLY A 186 -16.36 -43.31 -21.05
C GLY A 186 -17.73 -42.71 -21.40
N ASN A 187 -18.04 -42.78 -22.69
CA ASN A 187 -19.34 -42.53 -23.34
C ASN A 187 -20.50 -43.39 -22.79
N LYS A 188 -21.74 -42.95 -23.13
CA LYS A 188 -23.07 -43.61 -23.01
C LYS A 188 -23.65 -43.66 -21.60
N LEU A 189 -24.92 -43.32 -21.34
CA LEU A 189 -26.15 -43.33 -22.15
C LEU A 189 -26.98 -42.08 -21.90
#